data_AF-A0A534JBP2-F1
#
_entry.id   AF-A0A534JBP2-F1
#
_cell.length_a   1.000
_cell.length_b   1.000
_cell.length_c   1.000
_cell.angle_alpha   90.00
_cell.angle_beta   90.00
_cell.angle_gamma   90.00
#
_symmetry.space_group_name_H-M   'P 1'
#
loop_
_entity.id
_entity.type
_entity.pdbx_description
1 polymer ?
#
loop_
_entity_poly.entity_id
_entity_poly.type
_entity_poly.pdbx_seq_one_letter_code
_entity_poly.pdbx_strand_id
1 'polypeptide(L)'
;MSGTYAARLLDEVMRANPQVVVAAIIATPPRGTAPVVLAGTGTGAASAQADPADVAANRTGAPAAVLNAAGDRLEIRLPLHDVSNDTVGTLRLTYLHHAGLDRSALEHSAEGIRDRLHRRISHAANLFDPYPYEPDAPSNTYAQKLVEEFIERYPEVEILAIHATPPDSDYNIIAGSNIGRLGKKADNDDMRCVFTGKPNLEVNSRGNRFESELQLHDRAGHVIGAVGIVVAYKKGDDKETLHARAEKIKAELEKRIPDAASLFRPAA
;
A
#
# COMPACT_ATOMS: atom_id res chain seq x y z
N MET A 1 -5.06 -20.32 2.13
CA MET A 1 -4.38 -20.02 0.85
C MET A 1 -3.99 -18.55 0.90
N SER A 2 -2.74 -18.21 0.65
CA SER A 2 -2.33 -16.80 0.53
C SER A 2 -2.99 -16.19 -0.71
N GLY A 3 -3.64 -15.04 -0.53
CA GLY A 3 -4.21 -14.26 -1.63
C GLY A 3 -3.17 -13.33 -2.23
N THR A 4 -3.55 -12.58 -3.26
CA THR A 4 -2.75 -11.44 -3.73
C THR A 4 -2.94 -10.23 -2.82
N TYR A 5 -2.01 -9.30 -2.83
CA TYR A 5 -2.14 -8.05 -2.09
C TYR A 5 -3.34 -7.22 -2.58
N ALA A 6 -3.65 -7.27 -3.87
CA ALA A 6 -4.89 -6.70 -4.40
C ALA A 6 -6.14 -7.28 -3.75
N ALA A 7 -6.20 -8.61 -3.54
CA ALA A 7 -7.34 -9.24 -2.86
C ALA A 7 -7.46 -8.73 -1.42
N ARG A 8 -6.33 -8.62 -0.71
CA ARG A 8 -6.30 -8.05 0.63
C ARG A 8 -6.82 -6.62 0.70
N LEU A 9 -6.41 -5.76 -0.25
CA LEU A 9 -6.88 -4.37 -0.34
C LEU A 9 -8.40 -4.33 -0.60
N LEU A 10 -8.89 -5.22 -1.47
CA LEU A 10 -10.31 -5.30 -1.81
C LEU A 10 -11.16 -5.72 -0.61
N ASP A 11 -10.70 -6.72 0.17
CA ASP A 11 -11.39 -7.14 1.40
C ASP A 11 -11.54 -5.97 2.40
N GLU A 12 -10.52 -5.13 2.48
CA GLU A 12 -10.51 -3.92 3.31
C GLU A 12 -11.52 -2.89 2.82
N VAL A 13 -11.54 -2.64 1.50
CA VAL A 13 -12.52 -1.76 0.86
C VAL A 13 -13.94 -2.25 1.16
N MET A 14 -14.23 -3.52 0.95
CA MET A 14 -15.56 -4.08 1.19
C MET A 14 -15.97 -3.98 2.66
N ARG A 15 -15.03 -4.24 3.59
CA ARG A 15 -15.30 -4.14 5.04
C ARG A 15 -15.58 -2.70 5.47
N ALA A 16 -14.85 -1.73 4.95
CA ALA A 16 -14.98 -0.32 5.32
C ALA A 16 -16.14 0.41 4.60
N ASN A 17 -16.66 -0.16 3.51
CA ASN A 17 -17.65 0.50 2.63
C ASN A 17 -18.83 -0.44 2.35
N PRO A 18 -19.75 -0.63 3.31
CA PRO A 18 -20.89 -1.55 3.17
C PRO A 18 -21.86 -1.17 2.04
N GLN A 19 -21.81 0.06 1.54
CA GLN A 19 -22.57 0.53 0.39
C GLN A 19 -22.06 -0.03 -0.95
N VAL A 20 -20.82 -0.53 -1.00
CA VAL A 20 -20.26 -1.20 -2.18
C VAL A 20 -20.69 -2.66 -2.17
N VAL A 21 -21.35 -3.12 -3.23
CA VAL A 21 -21.87 -4.50 -3.33
C VAL A 21 -21.01 -5.43 -4.16
N VAL A 22 -20.23 -4.89 -5.10
CA VAL A 22 -19.22 -5.63 -5.86
C VAL A 22 -18.02 -4.70 -6.06
N ALA A 23 -16.82 -5.22 -5.91
CA ALA A 23 -15.60 -4.51 -6.21
C ALA A 23 -14.64 -5.38 -7.01
N ALA A 24 -13.76 -4.76 -7.78
CA ALA A 24 -12.67 -5.43 -8.46
C ALA A 24 -11.45 -4.52 -8.64
N ILE A 25 -10.26 -5.12 -8.58
CA ILE A 25 -9.01 -4.49 -8.99
C ILE A 25 -8.54 -5.18 -10.26
N ILE A 26 -8.30 -4.39 -11.30
CA ILE A 26 -7.85 -4.82 -12.61
C ILE A 26 -6.45 -4.24 -12.84
N ALA A 27 -5.48 -5.07 -13.24
CA ALA A 27 -4.12 -4.63 -13.50
C ALA A 27 -3.44 -5.51 -14.56
N THR A 28 -2.36 -4.99 -15.18
CA THR A 28 -1.54 -5.75 -16.13
C THR A 28 -0.45 -6.51 -15.36
N PRO A 29 -0.36 -7.85 -15.52
CA PRO A 29 0.72 -8.62 -14.89
C PRO A 29 2.11 -8.16 -15.34
N PRO A 30 3.17 -8.25 -14.52
CA PRO A 30 4.51 -7.76 -14.85
C PRO A 30 5.13 -8.31 -16.14
N ARG A 31 4.67 -9.48 -16.60
CA ARG A 31 5.08 -10.11 -17.88
C ARG A 31 3.91 -10.31 -18.85
N GLY A 32 2.74 -9.76 -18.53
CA GLY A 32 1.54 -9.82 -19.34
C GLY A 32 1.44 -8.62 -20.27
N THR A 33 0.73 -8.79 -21.38
CA THR A 33 0.45 -7.72 -22.34
C THR A 33 -0.98 -7.19 -22.22
N ALA A 34 -1.82 -7.86 -21.43
CA ALA A 34 -3.22 -7.52 -21.26
C ALA A 34 -3.60 -7.43 -19.77
N PRO A 35 -4.46 -6.47 -19.39
CA PRO A 35 -4.99 -6.38 -18.04
C PRO A 35 -5.95 -7.53 -17.73
N VAL A 36 -5.92 -7.98 -16.48
CA VAL A 36 -6.76 -9.06 -15.95
C VAL A 36 -7.45 -8.61 -14.67
N VAL A 37 -8.58 -9.24 -14.34
CA VAL A 37 -9.22 -9.10 -13.03
C VAL A 37 -8.33 -9.78 -11.99
N LEU A 38 -7.56 -8.99 -11.25
CA LEU A 38 -6.60 -9.49 -10.28
C LEU A 38 -7.26 -9.89 -8.96
N ALA A 39 -8.28 -9.13 -8.55
CA ALA A 39 -9.13 -9.44 -7.42
C ALA A 39 -10.56 -8.98 -7.71
N GLY A 40 -11.55 -9.72 -7.22
CA GLY A 40 -12.96 -9.38 -7.37
C GLY A 40 -13.83 -10.05 -6.31
N THR A 41 -14.90 -9.37 -5.89
CA THR A 41 -15.87 -9.91 -4.91
C THR A 41 -17.18 -10.42 -5.53
N GLY A 42 -17.33 -10.27 -6.85
CA GLY A 42 -18.48 -10.78 -7.61
C GLY A 42 -18.26 -12.17 -8.20
N THR A 43 -19.19 -12.65 -9.02
CA THR A 43 -19.16 -13.98 -9.66
C THR A 43 -18.14 -14.11 -10.81
N GLY A 44 -17.34 -13.07 -11.06
CA GLY A 44 -16.27 -13.10 -12.06
C GLY A 44 -15.05 -13.85 -11.53
N ALA A 45 -14.49 -14.75 -12.35
CA ALA A 45 -13.28 -15.47 -11.97
C ALA A 45 -12.07 -14.52 -11.87
N ALA A 46 -11.26 -14.68 -10.81
CA ALA A 46 -9.94 -14.08 -10.77
C ALA A 46 -9.10 -14.57 -11.97
N SER A 47 -8.24 -13.70 -12.49
CA SER A 47 -7.47 -13.88 -13.73
C SER A 47 -8.28 -13.90 -15.03
N ALA A 48 -9.58 -13.59 -15.00
CA ALA A 48 -10.34 -13.35 -16.22
C ALA A 48 -9.78 -12.13 -16.98
N GLN A 49 -9.91 -12.15 -18.31
CA GLN A 49 -9.60 -10.99 -19.14
C GLN A 49 -10.43 -9.77 -18.68
N ALA A 50 -9.80 -8.61 -18.60
CA ALA A 50 -10.49 -7.38 -18.20
C ALA A 50 -11.59 -7.00 -19.20
N ASP A 51 -12.68 -6.45 -18.68
CA ASP A 51 -13.73 -5.81 -19.48
C ASP A 51 -13.10 -4.63 -20.26
N PRO A 52 -13.35 -4.48 -21.57
CA PRO A 52 -12.90 -3.33 -22.35
C PRO A 52 -13.15 -1.97 -21.70
N ALA A 53 -14.24 -1.81 -20.94
CA ALA A 53 -14.54 -0.59 -20.21
C ALA A 53 -13.59 -0.34 -19.03
N ASP A 54 -13.11 -1.39 -18.35
CA ASP A 54 -12.08 -1.27 -17.32
C ASP A 54 -10.76 -0.83 -17.95
N VAL A 55 -10.43 -1.37 -19.12
CA VAL A 55 -9.23 -0.99 -19.89
C VAL A 55 -9.31 0.46 -20.36
N ALA A 56 -10.48 0.91 -20.81
CA ALA A 56 -10.72 2.28 -21.25
C ALA A 56 -10.55 3.29 -20.10
N ALA A 57 -11.08 2.99 -18.90
CA ALA A 57 -10.91 3.86 -17.73
C ALA A 57 -9.42 4.05 -17.36
N ASN A 58 -8.64 2.97 -17.38
CA ASN A 58 -7.19 3.04 -17.16
C ASN A 58 -6.49 3.91 -18.22
N ARG A 59 -6.78 3.68 -19.50
CA ARG A 59 -6.13 4.37 -20.63
C ARG A 59 -6.46 5.86 -20.69
N THR A 60 -7.70 6.23 -20.37
CA THR A 60 -8.15 7.63 -20.42
C THR A 60 -7.69 8.43 -19.20
N GLY A 61 -7.39 7.76 -18.08
CA GLY A 61 -7.06 8.41 -16.83
C GLY A 61 -8.25 9.15 -16.21
N ALA A 62 -9.47 8.88 -16.65
CA ALA A 62 -10.69 9.55 -16.20
C ALA A 62 -11.66 8.54 -15.57
N PRO A 63 -12.35 8.90 -14.47
CA PRO A 63 -13.47 8.12 -13.95
C PRO A 63 -14.57 7.91 -14.99
N ALA A 64 -15.22 6.74 -14.94
CA ALA A 64 -16.41 6.44 -15.71
C ALA A 64 -17.47 5.81 -14.82
N ALA A 65 -18.71 6.29 -14.91
CA ALA A 65 -19.83 5.78 -14.13
C ALA A 65 -21.01 5.44 -15.05
N VAL A 66 -21.45 4.18 -14.99
CA VAL A 66 -22.42 3.60 -15.93
C VAL A 66 -23.48 2.82 -15.16
N LEU A 67 -24.75 3.05 -15.49
CA LEU A 67 -25.84 2.21 -15.00
C LEU A 67 -25.90 0.92 -15.84
N ASN A 68 -26.17 -0.21 -15.19
CA ASN A 68 -26.47 -1.43 -15.92
C ASN A 68 -27.81 -1.30 -16.69
N ALA A 69 -28.10 -2.26 -17.56
CA ALA A 69 -29.31 -2.24 -18.40
C ALA A 69 -30.63 -2.18 -17.60
N ALA A 70 -30.67 -2.76 -16.40
CA ALA A 70 -31.83 -2.72 -15.51
C ALA A 70 -31.96 -1.40 -14.75
N GLY A 71 -30.91 -0.57 -14.73
CA GLY A 71 -30.87 0.69 -13.98
C GLY A 71 -30.79 0.53 -12.45
N ASP A 72 -30.62 -0.69 -11.95
CA ASP A 72 -30.61 -1.03 -10.52
C ASP A 72 -29.20 -1.13 -9.93
N ARG A 73 -28.16 -0.98 -10.77
CA ARG A 73 -26.76 -0.93 -10.35
C ARG A 73 -26.00 0.18 -11.04
N LEU A 74 -25.24 0.93 -10.24
CA LEU A 74 -24.27 1.92 -10.72
C LEU A 74 -22.88 1.33 -10.61
N GLU A 75 -22.18 1.21 -11.73
CA GLU A 75 -20.81 0.76 -11.79
C GLU A 75 -19.88 1.93 -12.06
N ILE A 76 -18.94 2.16 -11.15
CA ILE A 76 -17.96 3.23 -11.17
C ILE A 76 -16.58 2.61 -11.39
N ARG A 77 -15.88 3.06 -12.43
CA ARG A 77 -14.53 2.64 -12.80
C ARG A 77 -13.61 3.83 -12.63
N LEU A 78 -12.54 3.64 -11.87
CA LEU A 78 -11.57 4.67 -11.52
C LEU A 78 -10.18 4.22 -11.94
N PRO A 79 -9.36 5.10 -12.54
CA PRO A 79 -7.94 4.83 -12.65
C PRO A 79 -7.36 4.64 -11.24
N LEU A 80 -6.72 3.50 -11.00
CA LEU A 80 -6.08 3.19 -9.73
C LEU A 80 -4.65 3.71 -9.78
N HIS A 81 -4.21 4.41 -8.74
CA HIS A 81 -2.89 5.01 -8.67
C HIS A 81 -2.01 4.32 -7.62
N ASP A 82 -0.69 4.30 -7.84
CA ASP A 82 0.31 4.00 -6.80
C ASP A 82 0.73 5.25 -6.04
N VAL A 83 1.49 5.13 -4.95
CA VAL A 83 1.93 6.23 -4.07
C VAL A 83 2.63 7.40 -4.78
N SER A 84 3.11 7.23 -6.02
CA SER A 84 3.70 8.33 -6.82
C SER A 84 2.73 8.94 -7.83
N ASN A 85 1.45 8.58 -7.75
CA ASN A 85 0.37 8.95 -8.68
C ASN A 85 0.47 8.31 -10.07
N ASP A 86 1.31 7.30 -10.25
CA ASP A 86 1.32 6.56 -11.51
C ASP A 86 0.06 5.69 -11.59
N THR A 87 -0.62 5.70 -12.75
CA THR A 87 -1.76 4.79 -12.96
C THR A 87 -1.26 3.35 -13.08
N VAL A 88 -1.77 2.48 -12.23
CA VAL A 88 -1.36 1.07 -12.10
C VAL A 88 -2.45 0.07 -12.48
N GLY A 89 -3.66 0.55 -12.74
CA GLY A 89 -4.79 -0.30 -13.10
C GLY A 89 -6.12 0.43 -13.00
N THR A 90 -7.18 -0.34 -12.76
CA THR A 90 -8.54 0.16 -12.57
C THR A 90 -9.12 -0.39 -11.27
N LEU A 91 -9.71 0.48 -10.47
CA LEU A 91 -10.62 0.11 -9.39
C LEU A 91 -12.05 0.19 -9.94
N ARG A 92 -12.77 -0.93 -9.90
CA ARG A 92 -14.20 -0.98 -10.23
C ARG A 92 -14.99 -1.18 -8.94
N LEU A 93 -15.98 -0.32 -8.71
CA LEU A 93 -16.91 -0.37 -7.58
C LEU A 93 -18.34 -0.37 -8.12
N THR A 94 -19.17 -1.28 -7.62
CA THR A 94 -20.59 -1.36 -7.96
C THR A 94 -21.42 -1.07 -6.73
N TYR A 95 -22.42 -0.21 -6.91
CA TYR A 95 -23.38 0.19 -5.91
C TYR A 95 -24.78 -0.25 -6.34
N LEU A 96 -25.67 -0.53 -5.38
CA LEU A 96 -27.09 -0.58 -5.67
C LEU A 96 -27.59 0.81 -6.04
N HIS A 97 -28.44 0.89 -7.05
CA HIS A 97 -28.99 2.13 -7.53
C HIS A 97 -30.52 2.06 -7.55
N HIS A 98 -31.17 3.16 -7.19
CA HIS A 98 -32.61 3.34 -7.30
C HIS A 98 -32.90 4.81 -7.60
N ALA A 99 -34.11 5.11 -8.08
CA ALA A 99 -34.53 6.48 -8.33
C ALA A 99 -34.38 7.34 -7.06
N GLY A 100 -33.85 8.56 -7.23
CA GLY A 100 -33.59 9.51 -6.14
C GLY A 100 -32.29 9.29 -5.36
N LEU A 101 -31.50 8.27 -5.70
CA LEU A 101 -30.18 8.08 -5.10
C LEU A 101 -29.19 9.15 -5.61
N ASP A 102 -28.39 9.72 -4.71
CA ASP A 102 -27.40 10.73 -5.06
C ASP A 102 -26.18 10.08 -5.73
N ARG A 103 -26.22 10.07 -7.07
CA ARG A 103 -25.14 9.56 -7.91
C ARG A 103 -23.82 10.30 -7.67
N SER A 104 -23.85 11.62 -7.48
CA SER A 104 -22.63 12.41 -7.29
C SER A 104 -21.96 12.07 -5.96
N ALA A 105 -22.74 11.85 -4.90
CA ALA A 105 -22.22 11.38 -3.63
C ALA A 105 -21.55 9.99 -3.72
N LEU A 106 -22.10 9.07 -4.53
CA LEU A 106 -21.47 7.77 -4.76
C LEU A 106 -20.16 7.89 -5.55
N GLU A 107 -20.14 8.71 -6.60
CA GLU A 107 -18.91 8.98 -7.38
C GLU A 107 -17.82 9.57 -6.49
N HIS A 108 -18.16 10.56 -5.66
CA HIS A 108 -17.22 11.15 -4.71
C HIS A 108 -16.74 10.15 -3.64
N SER A 109 -17.65 9.31 -3.13
CA SER A 109 -17.28 8.22 -2.22
C SER A 109 -16.31 7.23 -2.88
N ALA A 110 -16.52 6.91 -4.16
CA ALA A 110 -15.68 6.00 -4.92
C ALA A 110 -14.27 6.57 -5.12
N GLU A 111 -14.16 7.86 -5.45
CA GLU A 111 -12.89 8.59 -5.55
C GLU A 111 -12.13 8.56 -4.22
N GLY A 112 -12.80 8.82 -3.10
CA GLY A 112 -12.19 8.74 -1.77
C GLY A 112 -11.67 7.34 -1.41
N ILE A 113 -12.34 6.28 -1.86
CA ILE A 113 -11.83 4.90 -1.71
C ILE A 113 -10.54 4.71 -2.53
N ARG A 114 -10.52 5.16 -3.79
CA ARG A 114 -9.34 5.09 -4.67
C ARG A 114 -8.17 5.90 -4.13
N ASP A 115 -8.40 7.08 -3.56
CA ASP A 115 -7.37 7.93 -2.97
C ASP A 115 -6.75 7.31 -1.71
N ARG A 116 -7.54 6.60 -0.90
CA ARG A 116 -7.03 5.82 0.23
C ARG A 116 -6.16 4.66 -0.23
N LEU A 117 -6.59 3.93 -1.27
CA LEU A 117 -5.80 2.83 -1.84
C LEU A 117 -4.48 3.31 -2.47
N HIS A 118 -4.46 4.50 -3.05
CA HIS A 118 -3.27 5.10 -3.63
C HIS A 118 -2.09 5.15 -2.63
N ARG A 119 -2.38 5.42 -1.35
CA ARG A 119 -1.37 5.42 -0.26
C ARG A 119 -0.85 4.03 0.13
N ARG A 120 -1.37 2.97 -0.49
CA ARG A 120 -1.11 1.57 -0.12
C ARG A 120 -0.48 0.74 -1.22
N ILE A 121 -0.23 1.31 -2.39
CA ILE A 121 0.27 0.59 -3.55
C ILE A 121 1.60 1.20 -3.95
N SER A 122 2.69 0.44 -3.93
CA SER A 122 4.01 1.00 -4.27
C SER A 122 4.26 1.12 -5.77
N HIS A 123 3.71 0.21 -6.57
CA HIS A 123 3.79 0.14 -8.03
C HIS A 123 2.86 -0.97 -8.54
N ALA A 124 2.67 -1.08 -9.86
CA ALA A 124 1.73 -2.06 -10.43
C ALA A 124 2.02 -3.52 -10.03
N ALA A 125 3.29 -3.94 -10.01
CA ALA A 125 3.64 -5.32 -9.67
C ALA A 125 3.34 -5.67 -8.19
N ASN A 126 3.37 -4.68 -7.29
CA ASN A 126 3.07 -4.90 -5.86
C ASN A 126 1.64 -5.40 -5.63
N LEU A 127 0.69 -5.11 -6.52
CA LEU A 127 -0.67 -5.66 -6.44
C LEU A 127 -0.70 -7.20 -6.55
N PHE A 128 0.30 -7.78 -7.21
CA PHE A 128 0.45 -9.22 -7.43
C PHE A 128 1.28 -9.92 -6.35
N ASP A 129 1.88 -9.17 -5.41
CA ASP A 129 2.63 -9.76 -4.29
C ASP A 129 1.69 -10.68 -3.48
N PRO A 130 2.20 -11.79 -2.92
CA PRO A 130 1.43 -12.59 -1.97
C PRO A 130 1.10 -11.76 -0.72
N TYR A 131 -0.05 -12.02 -0.11
CA TYR A 131 -0.42 -11.43 1.17
C TYR A 131 -1.00 -12.45 2.17
N PRO A 132 -0.47 -12.49 3.42
CA PRO A 132 0.82 -11.89 3.81
C PRO A 132 1.96 -12.46 2.94
N TYR A 133 3.09 -11.74 2.88
CA TYR A 133 4.18 -12.13 1.96
C TYR A 133 4.77 -13.47 2.38
N GLU A 134 4.98 -13.63 3.69
CA GLU A 134 5.18 -14.92 4.33
C GLU A 134 3.87 -15.37 4.98
N PRO A 135 3.39 -16.61 4.75
CA PRO A 135 2.06 -17.06 5.20
C PRO A 135 1.76 -16.88 6.70
N ASP A 136 2.79 -17.03 7.54
CA ASP A 136 2.66 -16.98 9.00
C ASP A 136 2.99 -15.59 9.59
N ALA A 137 3.23 -14.59 8.74
CA ALA A 137 3.56 -13.26 9.22
C ALA A 137 2.35 -12.60 9.90
N PRO A 138 2.52 -12.06 11.13
CA PRO A 138 1.44 -11.35 11.81
C PRO A 138 1.11 -10.07 11.04
N SER A 139 -0.18 -9.84 10.80
CA SER A 139 -0.67 -8.65 10.08
C SER A 139 -1.31 -7.60 10.99
N ASN A 140 -1.69 -7.96 12.21
CA ASN A 140 -2.22 -7.06 13.23
C ASN A 140 -1.15 -6.75 14.28
N THR A 141 -0.03 -6.17 13.87
CA THR A 141 1.11 -5.87 14.76
C THR A 141 1.07 -4.43 15.25
N TYR A 142 1.69 -4.16 16.39
CA TYR A 142 1.91 -2.78 16.85
C TYR A 142 2.77 -1.99 15.84
N ALA A 143 3.74 -2.63 15.17
CA ALA A 143 4.48 -2.02 14.07
C ALA A 143 3.56 -1.54 12.94
N GLN A 144 2.59 -2.37 12.52
CA GLN A 144 1.62 -1.99 11.49
C GLN A 144 0.78 -0.78 11.93
N LYS A 145 0.30 -0.76 13.18
CA LYS A 145 -0.41 0.40 13.75
C LYS A 145 0.43 1.67 13.71
N LEU A 146 1.71 1.59 14.10
CA LEU A 146 2.62 2.74 14.05
C LEU A 146 2.79 3.26 12.62
N VAL A 147 2.91 2.36 11.64
CA VAL A 147 3.02 2.77 10.23
C VAL A 147 1.77 3.50 9.77
N GLU A 148 0.58 2.97 10.08
CA GLU A 148 -0.69 3.58 9.71
C GLU A 148 -0.83 4.99 10.29
N GLU A 149 -0.56 5.16 11.58
CA GLU A 149 -0.64 6.46 12.25
C GLU A 149 0.40 7.46 11.72
N PHE A 150 1.61 7.00 11.37
CA PHE A 150 2.64 7.88 10.84
C PHE A 150 2.38 8.28 9.39
N ILE A 151 1.84 7.39 8.57
CA ILE A 151 1.46 7.71 7.19
C ILE A 151 0.33 8.73 7.14
N GLU A 152 -0.62 8.65 8.08
CA GLU A 152 -1.68 9.66 8.23
C GLU A 152 -1.11 11.01 8.71
N ARG A 153 -0.17 10.97 9.66
CA ARG A 153 0.43 12.18 10.23
C ARG A 153 1.42 12.90 9.31
N TYR A 154 2.12 12.16 8.45
CA TYR A 154 3.14 12.67 7.52
C TYR A 154 2.69 12.42 6.07
N PRO A 155 1.80 13.27 5.53
CA PRO A 155 1.27 13.09 4.18
C PRO A 155 2.36 13.18 3.10
N GLU A 156 3.53 13.73 3.38
CA GLU A 156 4.69 13.75 2.46
C GLU A 156 5.37 12.38 2.30
N VAL A 157 5.16 11.44 3.23
CA VAL A 157 5.77 10.11 3.18
C VAL A 157 4.95 9.18 2.27
N GLU A 158 5.56 8.77 1.17
CA GLU A 158 4.96 7.84 0.20
C GLU A 158 5.01 6.40 0.72
N ILE A 159 6.14 5.98 1.30
CA ILE A 159 6.33 4.63 1.84
C ILE A 159 6.99 4.71 3.21
N LEU A 160 6.44 3.96 4.16
CA LEU A 160 7.02 3.70 5.46
C LEU A 160 7.03 2.20 5.70
N ALA A 161 8.19 1.64 5.99
CA ALA A 161 8.36 0.22 6.31
C ALA A 161 9.22 0.07 7.57
N ILE A 162 8.76 -0.73 8.52
CA ILE A 162 9.50 -1.07 9.75
C ILE A 162 10.04 -2.49 9.58
N HIS A 163 11.36 -2.62 9.57
CA HIS A 163 12.08 -3.89 9.54
C HIS A 163 12.55 -4.21 10.96
N ALA A 164 12.17 -5.36 11.52
CA ALA A 164 12.56 -5.76 12.87
C ALA A 164 12.65 -7.29 13.00
N THR A 165 13.39 -7.77 13.99
CA THR A 165 13.55 -9.22 14.27
C THR A 165 12.42 -9.69 15.20
N PRO A 166 11.57 -10.65 14.78
CA PRO A 166 10.60 -11.29 15.66
C PRO A 166 11.28 -11.98 16.86
N PRO A 167 10.63 -12.10 18.04
CA PRO A 167 11.24 -12.71 19.23
C PRO A 167 11.81 -14.12 19.03
N ASP A 168 11.19 -14.92 18.14
CA ASP A 168 11.56 -16.32 17.86
C ASP A 168 12.31 -16.48 16.52
N SER A 169 12.99 -15.43 16.06
CA SER A 169 13.69 -15.36 14.76
C SER A 169 15.09 -14.77 14.93
N ASP A 170 15.99 -15.08 14.00
CA ASP A 170 17.34 -14.51 13.87
C ASP A 170 17.48 -13.55 12.67
N TYR A 171 16.39 -13.30 11.94
CA TYR A 171 16.36 -12.38 10.80
C TYR A 171 15.27 -11.32 10.92
N ASN A 172 15.56 -10.13 10.38
CA ASN A 172 14.59 -9.05 10.24
C ASN A 172 13.55 -9.38 9.16
N ILE A 173 12.31 -9.01 9.45
CA ILE A 173 11.21 -8.98 8.48
C ILE A 173 10.57 -7.60 8.45
N ILE A 174 9.81 -7.32 7.41
CA ILE A 174 8.85 -6.20 7.41
C ILE A 174 7.76 -6.52 8.45
N ALA A 175 7.85 -5.86 9.60
CA ALA A 175 6.91 -5.99 10.72
C ALA A 175 5.67 -5.09 10.55
N GLY A 176 5.81 -4.00 9.80
CA GLY A 176 4.72 -3.10 9.43
C GLY A 176 5.06 -2.32 8.16
N SER A 177 4.07 -2.08 7.30
CA SER A 177 4.23 -1.28 6.09
C SER A 177 2.90 -0.81 5.51
N ASN A 178 2.86 0.38 4.91
CA ASN A 178 1.68 0.85 4.19
C ASN A 178 1.45 0.11 2.86
N ILE A 179 2.49 -0.50 2.28
CA ILE A 179 2.45 -1.14 0.96
C ILE A 179 2.37 -2.68 1.01
N GLY A 180 2.05 -3.24 2.16
CA GLY A 180 1.93 -4.69 2.37
C GLY A 180 3.29 -5.35 2.63
N ARG A 181 3.58 -6.46 1.95
CA ARG A 181 4.86 -7.20 2.07
C ARG A 181 5.23 -7.67 3.49
N LEU A 182 4.26 -7.72 4.39
CA LEU A 182 4.46 -8.15 5.77
C LEU A 182 5.05 -9.55 5.81
N GLY A 183 6.10 -9.74 6.61
CA GLY A 183 6.85 -10.99 6.69
C GLY A 183 8.03 -11.11 5.74
N LYS A 184 8.09 -10.30 4.67
CA LYS A 184 9.22 -10.36 3.73
C LYS A 184 10.53 -10.15 4.51
N LYS A 185 11.49 -11.05 4.30
CA LYS A 185 12.82 -10.94 4.90
C LYS A 185 13.50 -9.66 4.42
N ALA A 186 14.14 -8.97 5.35
CA ALA A 186 15.04 -7.87 5.05
C ALA A 186 16.17 -8.37 4.14
N ASP A 187 16.54 -7.57 3.15
CA ASP A 187 17.63 -7.93 2.26
C ASP A 187 18.99 -7.42 2.78
N ASN A 188 20.05 -7.62 2.00
CA ASN A 188 21.40 -7.27 2.42
C ASN A 188 21.58 -5.75 2.60
N ASP A 189 20.84 -4.93 1.86
CA ASP A 189 20.94 -3.48 1.97
C ASP A 189 20.29 -3.02 3.28
N ASP A 190 19.09 -3.53 3.61
CA ASP A 190 18.44 -3.31 4.90
C ASP A 190 19.38 -3.68 6.06
N MET A 191 19.94 -4.90 6.00
CA MET A 191 20.81 -5.41 7.07
C MET A 191 22.14 -4.66 7.17
N ARG A 192 22.68 -4.12 6.07
CA ARG A 192 23.87 -3.26 6.12
C ARG A 192 23.62 -2.04 6.99
N CYS A 193 22.45 -1.41 6.88
CA CYS A 193 22.10 -0.27 7.72
C CYS A 193 22.06 -0.67 9.20
N VAL A 194 21.40 -1.80 9.50
CA VAL A 194 21.29 -2.36 10.87
C VAL A 194 22.66 -2.63 11.49
N PHE A 195 23.61 -3.21 10.76
CA PHE A 195 24.89 -3.60 11.33
C PHE A 195 25.90 -2.46 11.41
N THR A 196 25.82 -1.48 10.50
CA THR A 196 26.85 -0.42 10.41
C THR A 196 26.41 0.90 11.03
N GLY A 197 25.11 1.10 11.25
CA GLY A 197 24.52 2.39 11.65
C GLY A 197 24.59 3.47 10.56
N LYS A 198 25.13 3.15 9.37
CA LYS A 198 25.18 4.08 8.24
C LYS A 198 23.88 3.98 7.45
N PRO A 199 23.21 5.10 7.15
CA PRO A 199 21.98 5.07 6.38
C PRO A 199 22.26 4.69 4.91
N ASN A 200 21.28 4.04 4.26
CA ASN A 200 21.28 3.90 2.81
C ASN A 200 20.40 5.00 2.22
N LEU A 201 20.97 5.83 1.34
CA LEU A 201 20.31 6.97 0.73
C LEU A 201 20.22 6.75 -0.77
N GLU A 202 19.02 6.45 -1.27
CA GLU A 202 18.85 6.00 -2.65
C GLU A 202 17.76 6.76 -3.37
N VAL A 203 18.02 7.09 -4.63
CA VAL A 203 16.98 7.50 -5.56
C VAL A 203 16.59 6.27 -6.35
N ASN A 204 15.29 5.96 -6.40
CA ASN A 204 14.82 4.78 -7.11
C ASN A 204 15.19 4.82 -8.61
N SER A 205 15.09 3.68 -9.29
CA SER A 205 15.46 3.56 -10.72
C SER A 205 14.66 4.48 -11.65
N ARG A 206 13.45 4.91 -11.25
CA ARG A 206 12.63 5.88 -11.99
C ARG A 206 13.03 7.34 -11.75
N GLY A 207 13.85 7.61 -10.74
CA GLY A 207 14.26 8.98 -10.41
C GLY A 207 13.16 9.82 -9.77
N ASN A 208 12.11 9.22 -9.24
CA ASN A 208 10.92 9.91 -8.71
C ASN A 208 10.68 9.70 -7.20
N ARG A 209 11.49 8.86 -6.54
CA ARG A 209 11.45 8.66 -5.10
C ARG A 209 12.85 8.73 -4.50
N PHE A 210 12.94 9.27 -3.30
CA PHE A 210 14.14 9.24 -2.48
C PHE A 210 13.84 8.46 -1.19
N GLU A 211 14.65 7.44 -0.94
CA GLU A 211 14.59 6.57 0.23
C GLU A 211 15.70 6.92 1.20
N SER A 212 15.32 7.05 2.46
CA SER A 212 16.23 7.01 3.59
C SER A 212 15.95 5.74 4.39
N GLU A 213 16.82 4.74 4.23
CA GLU A 213 16.85 3.56 5.08
C GLU A 213 17.73 3.86 6.30
N LEU A 214 17.16 3.76 7.50
CA LEU A 214 17.77 4.23 8.74
C LEU A 214 17.79 3.14 9.80
N GLN A 215 18.85 3.05 10.60
CA GLN A 215 18.96 2.10 11.70
C GLN A 215 17.95 2.46 12.80
N LEU A 216 16.96 1.60 13.05
CA LEU A 216 15.87 1.84 13.99
C LEU A 216 16.27 1.42 15.41
N HIS A 217 15.95 2.28 16.38
CA HIS A 217 16.17 2.03 17.79
C HIS A 217 14.86 1.90 18.57
N ASP A 218 14.90 1.19 19.70
CA ASP A 218 13.86 1.32 20.72
C ASP A 218 14.05 2.63 21.52
N ARG A 219 13.10 2.90 22.41
CA ARG A 219 13.13 4.08 23.29
C ARG A 219 14.35 4.11 24.23
N ALA A 220 14.96 2.97 24.52
CA ALA A 220 16.18 2.87 25.33
C ALA A 220 17.46 3.09 24.52
N GLY A 221 17.36 3.18 23.19
CA GLY A 221 18.50 3.38 22.28
C GLY A 221 19.14 2.09 21.80
N HIS A 222 18.53 0.91 22.01
CA HIS A 222 19.03 -0.33 21.43
C HIS A 222 18.66 -0.40 19.96
N VAL A 223 19.57 -0.89 19.12
CA VAL A 223 19.28 -1.19 17.72
C VAL A 223 18.32 -2.37 17.64
N ILE A 224 17.17 -2.18 17.01
CA ILE A 224 16.11 -3.20 16.89
C ILE A 224 15.79 -3.58 15.43
N GLY A 225 16.38 -2.88 14.47
CA GLY A 225 16.20 -3.14 13.05
C GLY A 225 16.44 -1.90 12.20
N ALA A 226 15.61 -1.70 11.18
CA ALA A 226 15.70 -0.57 10.26
C ALA A 226 14.31 0.01 9.94
N VAL A 227 14.30 1.23 9.43
CA VAL A 227 13.09 1.90 8.96
C VAL A 227 13.37 2.58 7.62
N GLY A 228 12.60 2.19 6.61
CA GLY A 228 12.59 2.80 5.29
C GLY A 228 11.56 3.92 5.25
N ILE A 229 12.02 5.14 4.99
CA ILE A 229 11.17 6.33 4.83
C ILE A 229 11.40 6.87 3.42
N VAL A 230 10.36 6.78 2.59
CA VAL A 230 10.42 7.17 1.19
C VAL A 230 9.51 8.35 0.93
N VAL A 231 10.04 9.35 0.23
CA VAL A 231 9.34 10.58 -0.15
C VAL A 231 9.43 10.78 -1.66
N ALA A 232 8.50 11.58 -2.19
CA ALA A 232 8.58 12.06 -3.56
C ALA A 232 9.93 12.76 -3.81
N TYR A 233 10.50 12.56 -5.00
CA TYR A 233 11.76 13.17 -5.39
C TYR A 233 11.71 13.66 -6.84
N LYS A 234 12.36 14.80 -7.08
CA LYS A 234 12.62 15.35 -8.41
C LYS A 234 14.10 15.62 -8.55
N LYS A 235 14.62 15.52 -9.78
CA LYS A 235 16.03 15.81 -10.05
C LYS A 235 16.36 17.24 -9.62
N GLY A 236 17.31 17.36 -8.69
CA GLY A 236 17.75 18.65 -8.14
C GLY A 236 17.21 18.93 -6.73
N ASP A 237 16.30 18.10 -6.22
CA ASP A 237 15.90 18.19 -4.82
C ASP A 237 17.10 17.93 -3.89
N ASP A 238 17.10 18.66 -2.77
CA ASP A 238 18.14 18.54 -1.76
C ASP A 238 17.95 17.27 -0.92
N LYS A 239 18.77 16.26 -1.24
CA LYS A 239 18.76 14.95 -0.57
C LYS A 239 19.11 15.05 0.91
N GLU A 240 19.96 15.99 1.32
CA GLU A 240 20.33 16.16 2.73
C GLU A 240 19.13 16.67 3.52
N THR A 241 18.38 17.63 2.97
CA THR A 241 17.13 18.12 3.57
C THR A 241 16.07 17.02 3.67
N LEU A 242 15.89 16.21 2.61
CA LEU A 242 14.93 15.09 2.63
C LEU A 242 15.33 14.03 3.67
N HIS A 243 16.62 13.70 3.75
CA HIS A 243 17.15 12.77 4.73
C HIS A 243 16.99 13.30 6.16
N ALA A 244 17.35 14.55 6.44
CA ALA A 244 17.18 15.17 7.75
C ALA A 244 15.70 15.22 8.19
N ARG A 245 14.76 15.29 7.24
CA ARG A 245 13.34 15.15 7.53
C ARG A 245 12.98 13.71 7.94
N ALA A 246 13.48 12.72 7.22
CA ALA A 246 13.31 11.31 7.56
C ALA A 246 13.88 10.98 8.96
N GLU A 247 15.05 11.50 9.31
CA GLU A 247 15.64 11.33 10.64
C GLU A 247 14.73 11.86 11.77
N LYS A 248 14.07 13.01 11.56
CA LYS A 248 13.11 13.57 12.52
C LYS A 248 11.90 12.67 12.69
N ILE A 249 11.35 12.15 11.59
CA ILE A 249 10.21 11.23 11.62
C ILE A 249 10.58 9.94 12.36
N LYS A 250 11.73 9.35 12.04
CA LYS A 250 12.30 8.22 12.77
C LYS A 250 12.43 8.51 14.27
N ALA A 251 13.02 9.64 14.66
CA ALA A 251 13.20 9.97 16.07
C ALA A 251 11.86 10.12 16.82
N GLU A 252 10.78 10.50 16.14
CA GLU A 252 9.43 10.48 16.72
C GLU A 252 8.87 9.05 16.83
N LEU A 253 9.14 8.19 15.84
CA LEU A 253 8.75 6.78 15.84
C LEU A 253 9.44 6.02 16.99
N GLU A 254 10.75 6.17 17.16
CA GLU A 254 11.56 5.49 18.18
C GLU A 254 11.05 5.75 19.61
N LYS A 255 10.55 6.97 19.89
CA LYS A 255 9.95 7.30 21.20
C LYS A 255 8.73 6.46 21.54
N ARG A 256 8.09 5.86 20.54
CA ARG A 256 6.86 5.05 20.68
C ARG A 256 7.12 3.55 20.69
N ILE A 257 8.38 3.13 20.59
CA ILE A 257 8.76 1.71 20.57
C ILE A 257 9.44 1.38 21.89
N PRO A 258 8.74 0.74 22.86
CA PRO A 258 9.36 0.36 24.13
C PRO A 258 10.56 -0.59 23.96
N ASP A 259 10.41 -1.60 23.11
CA ASP A 259 11.37 -2.66 22.86
C ASP A 259 11.04 -3.39 21.53
N ALA A 260 11.96 -4.21 21.01
CA ALA A 260 11.76 -4.95 19.77
C ALA A 260 10.53 -5.89 19.80
N ALA A 261 10.31 -6.60 20.91
CA ALA A 261 9.22 -7.56 21.03
C ALA A 261 7.84 -6.88 20.99
N SER A 262 7.74 -5.63 21.47
CA SER A 262 6.52 -4.84 21.45
C SER A 262 5.98 -4.63 20.03
N LEU A 263 6.86 -4.52 19.03
CA LEU A 263 6.49 -4.33 17.62
C LEU A 263 5.64 -5.48 17.09
N PHE A 264 5.78 -6.68 17.64
CA PHE A 264 5.09 -7.89 17.18
C PHE A 264 3.85 -8.23 18.02
N ARG A 265 3.57 -7.47 19.08
CA ARG A 265 2.34 -7.66 19.86
C ARG A 265 1.13 -7.22 19.03
N PRO A 266 -0.06 -7.81 19.28
CA PRO A 266 -1.29 -7.34 18.67
C PRO A 266 -1.48 -5.84 18.84
N ALA A 267 -1.89 -5.15 17.78
CA ALA A 267 -2.33 -3.76 17.91
C ALA A 267 -3.55 -3.70 18.84
N ALA A 268 -3.47 -2.84 19.87
CA ALA A 268 -4.58 -2.54 20.78
C ALA A 268 -5.49 -1.44 20.23
#